data_AF-A0AAV4Y7N3-F1
#
_entry.id   AF-A0AAV4Y7N3-F1
#
_cell.length_a   1.000
_cell.length_b   1.000
_cell.length_c   1.000
_cell.angle_alpha   90.00
_cell.angle_beta   90.00
_cell.angle_gamma   90.00
#
_symmetry.space_group_name_H-M   'P 1'
#
loop_
_entity.id
_entity.type
_entity.pdbx_description
1 polymer ?
#
loop_
_entity_poly.entity_id
_entity_poly.type
_entity_poly.pdbx_seq_one_letter_code
_entity_poly.pdbx_strand_id
1 'polypeptide(L)'
;MFISLFILLGAVIFAFLEDWDMLSSGYFTFITLTTIGFGDYFPRKAFRGYKGSITKTLTLMGTCLYMMLGMALVSMCINLMQEQLTAKVKWVANEVGLIKQPDIPDTDEEKPLTTISSTDATSRTELLG
;
A
#
# COMPACT_ATOMS: atom_id res chain seq x y z
N MET A 1 -8.05 4.31 9.95
CA MET A 1 -7.60 4.85 11.24
C MET A 1 -6.21 5.50 11.14
N PHE A 2 -5.21 4.82 10.55
CA PHE A 2 -3.85 5.37 10.38
C PHE A 2 -3.79 6.70 9.60
N ILE A 3 -4.55 6.82 8.50
CA ILE A 3 -4.61 8.05 7.69
C ILE A 3 -5.13 9.23 8.53
N SER A 4 -6.15 9.04 9.35
CA SER A 4 -6.73 10.09 10.20
C SER A 4 -5.74 10.62 11.24
N LEU A 5 -4.96 9.72 11.87
CA LEU A 5 -3.89 10.11 12.80
C LEU A 5 -2.78 10.88 12.08
N PHE A 6 -2.43 10.43 10.87
CA PHE A 6 -1.43 11.10 10.05
C PHE A 6 -1.88 12.52 9.66
N ILE A 7 -3.15 12.72 9.32
CA ILE A 7 -3.74 14.04 9.03
C ILE A 7 -3.69 14.95 10.27
N LEU A 8 -4.09 14.44 11.44
CA LEU A 8 -4.02 15.22 12.69
C LEU A 8 -2.60 15.63 13.04
N LEU A 9 -1.63 14.72 12.86
CA LEU A 9 -0.22 15.01 13.08
C LEU A 9 0.29 16.10 12.11
N GLY A 10 -0.08 16.02 10.83
CA GLY A 10 0.23 17.05 9.84
C GLY A 10 -0.39 18.40 10.18
N ALA A 11 -1.64 18.40 10.63
CA ALA A 11 -2.35 19.61 11.03
C ALA A 11 -1.60 20.35 12.15
N VAL A 12 -1.13 19.63 13.17
CA VAL A 12 -0.35 20.22 14.27
C VAL A 12 1.02 20.69 13.80
N ILE A 13 1.76 19.86 13.06
CA ILE A 13 3.11 20.19 12.58
C ILE A 13 3.10 21.42 11.68
N PHE A 14 2.20 21.49 10.69
CA PHE A 14 2.13 22.61 9.76
C PHE A 14 1.53 23.87 10.38
N ALA A 15 0.62 23.74 11.35
CA ALA A 15 0.14 24.90 12.12
C ALA A 15 1.30 25.61 12.83
N PHE A 16 2.20 24.86 13.48
CA PHE A 16 3.37 25.44 14.16
C PHE A 16 4.48 25.91 13.20
N LEU A 17 4.73 25.19 12.11
CA LEU A 17 5.80 25.55 11.17
C LEU A 17 5.45 26.78 10.31
N GLU A 18 4.21 26.85 9.83
CA GLU A 18 3.78 27.85 8.85
C GLU A 18 2.89 28.96 9.45
N ASP A 19 2.58 28.94 10.77
CA ASP A 19 1.54 29.79 11.40
C ASP A 19 0.19 29.69 10.67
N TRP A 20 -0.22 28.47 10.38
CA TRP A 20 -1.53 28.23 9.79
C TRP A 20 -2.53 27.81 10.85
N ASP A 21 -3.80 28.08 10.58
CA ASP A 21 -4.87 27.50 11.39
C ASP A 21 -4.82 25.97 11.32
N MET A 22 -5.24 25.28 12.40
CA MET A 22 -5.28 23.82 12.42
C MET A 22 -6.19 23.26 11.33
N LEU A 23 -7.30 23.94 10.99
CA LEU A 23 -8.18 23.53 9.90
C LEU A 23 -7.51 23.68 8.54
N SER A 24 -6.81 24.79 8.29
CA SER A 24 -6.10 25.01 7.02
C SER A 24 -4.95 24.00 6.83
N SER A 25 -4.24 23.68 7.91
CA SER A 25 -3.16 22.70 7.92
C SER A 25 -3.68 21.27 7.72
N GLY A 26 -4.80 20.93 8.37
CA GLY A 26 -5.50 19.67 8.16
C GLY A 26 -6.04 19.52 6.73
N TYR A 27 -6.61 20.60 6.19
CA TYR A 27 -7.08 20.67 4.82
C TYR A 27 -5.93 20.41 3.83
N PHE A 28 -4.81 21.11 3.97
CA PHE A 28 -3.60 20.89 3.15
C PHE A 28 -3.15 19.43 3.17
N THR A 29 -3.08 18.84 4.36
CA THR A 29 -2.66 17.45 4.54
C THR A 29 -3.64 16.49 3.87
N PHE A 30 -4.95 16.72 4.01
CA PHE A 30 -5.98 15.90 3.40
C PHE A 30 -5.99 15.99 1.86
N ILE A 31 -5.96 17.19 1.27
CA ILE A 31 -5.97 17.36 -0.19
C ILE A 31 -4.72 16.77 -0.85
N THR A 32 -3.60 16.74 -0.12
CA THR A 32 -2.38 16.10 -0.60
C THR A 32 -2.53 14.58 -0.60
N LEU A 33 -2.96 13.99 0.52
CA LEU A 33 -3.09 12.53 0.64
C LEU A 33 -4.15 11.96 -0.30
N THR A 34 -5.24 12.70 -0.50
CA THR A 34 -6.28 12.35 -1.46
C THR A 34 -5.85 12.61 -2.91
N THR A 35 -4.65 13.15 -3.13
CA THR A 35 -4.10 13.51 -4.44
C THR A 35 -4.96 14.49 -5.24
N ILE A 36 -5.88 15.21 -4.57
CA ILE A 36 -6.65 16.29 -5.18
C ILE A 36 -5.71 17.44 -5.56
N GLY A 37 -4.81 17.81 -4.64
CA GLY A 37 -3.64 18.63 -4.95
C GLY A 37 -3.93 20.00 -5.57
N PHE A 38 -4.95 20.74 -5.08
CA PHE A 38 -5.29 22.07 -5.61
C PHE A 38 -4.10 23.05 -5.65
N GLY A 39 -3.15 22.90 -4.73
CA GLY A 39 -1.93 23.71 -4.68
C GLY A 39 -2.16 25.14 -4.18
N ASP A 40 -3.31 25.42 -3.58
CA ASP A 40 -3.66 26.67 -2.92
C ASP A 40 -2.91 26.87 -1.60
N TYR A 41 -2.74 25.78 -0.83
CA TYR A 41 -1.89 25.72 0.34
C TYR A 41 -0.63 24.91 0.05
N PHE A 42 0.53 25.49 0.33
CA PHE A 42 1.84 24.83 0.29
C PHE A 42 2.80 25.58 1.22
N PRO A 43 3.82 24.92 1.80
CA PRO A 43 4.70 25.50 2.81
C PRO A 43 5.52 26.67 2.21
N ARG A 44 4.98 27.88 2.37
CA ARG A 44 5.52 29.10 1.76
C ARG A 44 6.76 29.57 2.48
N LYS A 45 6.81 29.44 3.81
CA LYS A 45 7.99 29.80 4.61
C LYS A 45 9.15 28.84 4.31
N ALA A 46 8.86 27.57 4.03
CA ALA A 46 9.88 26.64 3.55
C ALA A 46 10.41 27.01 2.15
N PHE A 47 9.55 27.39 1.21
CA PHE A 47 9.95 27.65 -0.18
C PHE A 47 10.63 29.01 -0.40
N ARG A 48 10.17 30.09 0.25
CA ARG A 48 10.77 31.45 0.11
C ARG A 48 12.09 31.63 0.85
N GLY A 49 12.42 30.75 1.78
CA GLY A 49 13.50 30.91 2.77
C GLY A 49 14.88 30.37 2.35
N TYR A 50 15.21 30.24 1.07
CA TYR A 50 16.51 29.69 0.61
C TYR A 50 17.70 30.67 0.78
N LYS A 51 17.67 31.53 1.79
CA LYS A 51 18.80 32.42 2.13
C LYS A 51 19.53 31.87 3.37
N GLY A 52 20.39 30.88 3.15
CA GLY A 52 21.55 30.56 3.99
C GLY A 52 21.33 30.00 5.40
N SER A 53 20.10 29.69 5.83
CA SER A 53 19.84 29.17 7.19
C SER A 53 19.52 27.68 7.20
N ILE A 54 20.35 26.87 7.88
CA ILE A 54 20.23 25.41 8.00
C ILE A 54 18.84 24.96 8.51
N THR A 55 18.23 25.74 9.41
CA THR A 55 16.91 25.45 9.98
C THR A 55 15.80 25.48 8.93
N LYS A 56 15.87 26.36 7.92
CA LYS A 56 14.87 26.43 6.85
C LYS A 56 15.01 25.27 5.87
N THR A 57 16.24 24.83 5.58
CA THR A 57 16.49 23.63 4.76
C THR A 57 15.94 22.36 5.43
N LEU A 58 16.10 22.24 6.76
CA LEU A 58 15.56 21.12 7.52
C LEU A 58 14.02 21.08 7.50
N THR A 59 13.33 22.23 7.58
CA THR A 59 11.87 22.28 7.45
C THR A 59 11.39 21.80 6.07
N LEU A 60 12.11 22.17 5.00
CA LEU A 60 11.78 21.75 3.63
C LEU A 60 11.98 20.24 3.47
N MET A 61 13.12 19.71 3.94
CA MET A 61 13.38 18.26 3.96
C MET A 61 12.36 17.51 4.80
N GLY A 62 12.02 18.02 5.99
CA GLY A 62 10.99 17.44 6.85
C GLY A 62 9.62 17.41 6.19
N THR A 63 9.25 18.47 5.47
CA THR A 63 8.00 18.53 4.71
C THR A 63 7.99 17.51 3.58
N CYS A 64 9.06 17.42 2.78
CA CYS A 64 9.17 16.44 1.71
C CYS A 64 9.09 15.00 2.25
N LEU A 65 9.87 14.68 3.29
CA LEU A 65 9.85 13.36 3.94
C LEU A 65 8.48 13.01 4.48
N TYR A 66 7.80 13.97 5.12
CA TYR A 66 6.43 13.80 5.59
C TYR A 66 5.48 13.47 4.43
N MET A 67 5.54 14.21 3.32
CA MET A 67 4.68 13.98 2.16
C MET A 67 4.95 12.60 1.51
N MET A 68 6.22 12.20 1.42
CA MET A 68 6.59 10.86 0.93
C MET A 68 6.04 9.76 1.83
N LEU A 69 6.16 9.91 3.16
CA LEU A 69 5.62 8.95 4.13
C LEU A 69 4.09 8.88 4.05
N GLY A 70 3.42 10.02 3.89
CA GLY A 70 1.98 10.09 3.70
C GLY A 70 1.49 9.34 2.46
N MET A 71 2.15 9.55 1.31
CA MET A 71 1.84 8.84 0.06
C MET A 71 2.11 7.33 0.19
N ALA A 72 3.18 6.93 0.88
CA ALA A 72 3.47 5.52 1.14
C ALA A 72 2.41 4.87 2.04
N LEU A 73 1.93 5.57 3.08
CA LEU A 73 0.85 5.10 3.94
C LEU A 73 -0.46 4.93 3.15
N VAL A 74 -0.78 5.87 2.24
CA VAL A 74 -1.94 5.75 1.36
C VAL A 74 -1.83 4.52 0.47
N SER A 75 -0.66 4.28 -0.14
CA SER A 75 -0.40 3.07 -0.93
C SER A 75 -0.60 1.79 -0.11
N MET A 76 -0.03 1.71 1.10
CA MET A 76 -0.22 0.57 2.00
C MET A 76 -1.70 0.37 2.36
N CYS A 77 -2.43 1.45 2.67
CA CYS A 77 -3.85 1.37 3.00
C CYS A 77 -4.69 0.88 1.81
N ILE A 78 -4.35 1.33 0.60
CA ILE A 78 -5.02 0.89 -0.63
C ILE A 78 -4.75 -0.59 -0.88
N ASN A 79 -3.50 -1.05 -0.73
CA ASN A 79 -3.16 -2.47 -0.91
C ASN A 79 -3.97 -3.37 0.03
N LEU A 80 -4.07 -3.00 1.31
CA LEU A 80 -4.91 -3.74 2.27
C LEU A 80 -6.40 -3.69 1.92
N MET A 81 -6.90 -2.52 1.48
CA MET A 81 -8.29 -2.42 1.02
C MET A 81 -8.54 -3.30 -0.20
N GLN A 82 -7.61 -3.40 -1.15
CA GLN A 82 -7.74 -4.24 -2.34
C GLN A 82 -7.86 -5.72 -1.99
N GLU A 83 -7.10 -6.22 -1.01
CA GLU A 83 -7.20 -7.61 -0.54
C GLU A 83 -8.60 -7.91 0.02
N GLN A 84 -9.13 -7.03 0.87
CA GLN A 84 -10.45 -7.16 1.48
C GLN A 84 -11.58 -6.96 0.46
N LEU A 85 -11.41 -6.02 -0.47
CA LEU A 85 -12.36 -5.75 -1.55
C LEU A 85 -12.43 -6.94 -2.50
N THR A 86 -11.30 -7.54 -2.88
CA THR A 86 -11.29 -8.71 -3.77
C THR A 86 -12.03 -9.88 -3.14
N ALA A 87 -11.86 -10.11 -1.83
CA ALA A 87 -12.60 -11.14 -1.10
C ALA A 87 -14.12 -10.86 -1.10
N LYS A 88 -14.52 -9.61 -0.81
CA LYS A 88 -15.94 -9.21 -0.81
C LYS A 88 -16.56 -9.23 -2.21
N VAL A 89 -15.84 -8.77 -3.23
CA VAL A 89 -16.29 -8.76 -4.62
C VAL A 89 -16.51 -10.19 -5.12
N LYS A 90 -15.63 -11.14 -4.77
CA LYS A 90 -15.84 -12.56 -5.09
C LYS A 90 -17.10 -13.13 -4.43
N TRP A 91 -17.34 -12.78 -3.17
CA TRP A 91 -18.56 -13.19 -2.47
C TRP A 91 -19.82 -12.60 -3.13
N VAL A 92 -19.84 -11.29 -3.42
CA VAL A 92 -20.96 -10.63 -4.10
C VAL A 92 -21.16 -11.18 -5.51
N ALA A 93 -20.09 -11.43 -6.27
CA ALA A 93 -20.19 -11.95 -7.63
C ALA A 93 -20.73 -13.38 -7.69
N ASN A 94 -20.43 -14.20 -6.68
CA ASN A 94 -21.02 -15.53 -6.51
C ASN A 94 -22.51 -15.42 -6.14
N GLU A 95 -22.86 -14.49 -5.25
CA GLU A 95 -24.24 -14.26 -4.82
C GLU A 95 -25.14 -13.71 -5.95
N VAL A 96 -24.58 -12.89 -6.83
CA VAL A 96 -25.29 -12.31 -7.99
C VAL A 96 -25.33 -13.29 -9.18
N GLY A 97 -24.70 -14.47 -9.08
CA GLY A 97 -24.72 -15.50 -10.13
C GLY A 97 -23.92 -15.14 -11.39
N LEU A 98 -23.00 -14.18 -11.28
CA LEU A 98 -22.17 -13.69 -12.39
C LEU A 98 -20.96 -14.58 -12.69
N ILE A 99 -20.65 -15.54 -11.82
CA ILE A 99 -19.57 -16.51 -12.02
C ILE A 99 -20.16 -17.91 -12.18
N LYS A 100 -20.36 -18.33 -13.44
CA LYS A 100 -20.44 -19.75 -13.76
C LYS A 100 -19.02 -20.28 -13.66
N GLN A 101 -18.69 -20.97 -12.56
CA GLN A 101 -17.39 -21.62 -12.39
C GLN A 101 -17.25 -22.64 -13.54
N PRO A 102 -16.27 -22.51 -14.46
CA PRO A 102 -15.86 -23.66 -15.25
C PRO A 102 -15.19 -24.62 -14.26
N ASP A 103 -15.65 -25.87 -14.23
CA ASP A 103 -15.06 -26.93 -13.44
C ASP A 103 -13.56 -27.05 -13.78
N ILE A 104 -12.69 -26.47 -12.94
CA ILE A 104 -11.28 -26.81 -12.93
C ILE A 104 -11.19 -28.01 -11.99
N PRO A 105 -10.86 -29.22 -12.48
CA PRO A 105 -10.73 -30.39 -11.63
C PRO A 105 -9.67 -30.12 -10.57
N ASP A 106 -9.96 -30.52 -9.33
CA ASP A 106 -9.08 -30.42 -8.17
C ASP A 106 -7.70 -31.02 -8.49
N THR A 107 -6.71 -30.16 -8.76
CA THR A 107 -5.31 -30.57 -8.71
C THR A 107 -4.81 -30.40 -7.29
N ASP A 108 -5.40 -31.17 -6.38
CA ASP A 108 -4.77 -31.56 -5.12
C ASP A 108 -3.75 -32.67 -5.42
N GLU A 109 -2.59 -32.30 -5.98
CA GLU A 109 -1.38 -33.11 -5.84
C GLU A 109 -0.24 -32.22 -5.32
N GLU A 110 -0.18 -32.11 -3.99
CA GLU A 110 1.10 -31.99 -3.32
C GLU A 110 1.83 -33.34 -3.48
N LYS A 111 3.00 -33.37 -4.12
CA LYS A 111 3.96 -34.45 -3.86
C LYS A 111 5.39 -33.92 -3.72
N PRO A 112 5.93 -33.89 -2.48
CA PRO A 112 7.34 -33.70 -2.21
C PRO A 112 8.18 -34.88 -2.72
N LEU A 113 9.45 -34.59 -2.99
CA LEU A 113 10.51 -35.48 -3.47
C LEU A 113 10.66 -36.79 -2.67
N THR A 114 11.16 -37.83 -3.35
CA THR A 114 11.68 -39.12 -2.84
C THR A 114 10.67 -40.15 -2.32
N THR A 115 10.24 -41.09 -3.17
CA THR A 115 10.01 -42.54 -2.91
C THR A 115 9.38 -43.19 -4.15
N ILE A 116 10.20 -43.54 -5.14
CA ILE A 116 10.07 -44.72 -6.03
C ILE A 116 11.41 -44.91 -6.76
N SER A 117 12.46 -45.11 -5.97
CA SER A 117 13.54 -46.01 -6.34
C SER A 117 13.25 -47.30 -5.58
N SER A 118 12.70 -48.30 -6.28
CA SER A 118 12.84 -49.74 -5.95
C SER A 118 11.94 -50.65 -6.78
N THR A 119 10.86 -50.16 -7.41
CA THR A 119 9.91 -51.07 -8.09
C THR A 119 10.16 -51.24 -9.60
N ASP A 120 10.93 -50.35 -10.24
CA ASP A 120 11.14 -50.36 -11.70
C ASP A 120 12.49 -50.96 -12.15
N ALA A 121 13.33 -51.41 -11.21
CA ALA A 121 14.57 -52.12 -11.52
C ALA A 121 14.37 -53.66 -11.60
N THR A 122 13.36 -54.20 -10.91
CA THR A 122 13.14 -55.66 -10.83
C THR A 122 12.43 -56.24 -12.05
N SER A 123 11.63 -55.44 -12.78
CA SER A 123 10.96 -55.91 -14.02
C SER A 123 11.88 -56.00 -15.24
N ARG A 124 13.03 -55.32 -15.24
CA ARG A 124 13.97 -55.34 -16.38
C ARG A 124 15.00 -56.48 -16.32
N THR A 125 15.19 -57.11 -15.16
CA THR A 125 16.09 -58.27 -15.01
C THR A 125 15.46 -59.60 -15.39
N GLU A 126 14.12 -59.73 -15.46
CA GLU A 126 13.45 -60.97 -15.91
C GLU A 126 13.21 -61.03 -17.43
N LEU A 127 13.40 -59.92 -18.16
CA LEU A 127 13.18 -59.85 -19.61
C LEU A 127 14.47 -59.92 -20.45
N LEU A 128 15.63 -60.13 -19.82
CA LEU A 128 16.92 -60.39 -20.49
C LEU A 128 17.61 -61.66 -19.96
N GLY A 129 16.80 -62.65 -19.56
CA GLY A 129 17.21 -64.06 -19.47
C GLY A 129 16.96 -64.78 -20.79
#